data_AF-A0A1C5N4P8-F1
#
_entry.id   AF-A0A1C5N4P8-F1
#
_cell.length_a   1.000
_cell.length_b   1.000
_cell.length_c   1.000
_cell.angle_alpha   90.00
_cell.angle_beta   90.00
_cell.angle_gamma   90.00
#
_symmetry.space_group_name_H-M   'P 1'
#
loop_
_entity.id
_entity.type
_entity.pdbx_description
1 polymer ?
#
loop_
_entity_poly.entity_id
_entity_poly.type
_entity_poly.pdbx_seq_one_letter_code
_entity_poly.pdbx_strand_id
1 'polypeptide(L)' 'MSDFNTFPSTPVEAIAYLYVQTQDLTGKTPVQIYEMYLDAYYQVLKDRNKKKSENWFSQKQEEVLKD' A
#
# COMPACT_ATOMS: atom_id res chain seq x y z
N MET A 1 13.85 -16.26 17.52
CA MET A 1 14.09 -15.02 16.77
C MET A 1 12.89 -14.15 16.99
N SER A 2 13.07 -12.91 17.45
CA SER A 2 11.97 -11.97 17.65
C SER A 2 11.56 -11.42 16.29
N ASP A 3 10.37 -11.79 15.81
CA ASP A 3 9.73 -11.13 14.68
C ASP A 3 9.47 -9.68 15.10
N PHE A 4 10.29 -8.76 14.61
CA PHE A 4 10.00 -7.34 14.76
C PHE A 4 8.77 -7.06 13.89
N ASN A 5 7.59 -6.98 14.52
CA ASN A 5 6.39 -6.42 13.90
C ASN A 5 6.62 -4.92 13.67
N THR A 6 7.36 -4.60 12.61
CA THR A 6 7.63 -3.22 12.20
C THR A 6 6.48 -2.70 11.37
N PHE A 7 5.94 -1.56 11.76
CA PHE A 7 5.03 -0.79 10.94
C PHE A 7 5.82 0.30 10.18
N PRO A 8 5.66 0.45 8.86
CA PRO A 8 4.90 -0.42 7.94
C PRO A 8 5.64 -1.73 7.62
N SER A 9 4.89 -2.83 7.45
CA SER A 9 5.40 -4.20 7.23
C SER A 9 5.30 -4.68 5.78
N THR A 10 4.45 -4.04 4.97
CA THR A 10 4.24 -4.40 3.56
C THR A 10 4.35 -3.17 2.66
N PRO A 11 4.65 -3.35 1.35
CA PRO A 11 4.61 -2.23 0.40
C PRO A 11 3.23 -1.55 0.32
N VAL A 12 2.13 -2.29 0.47
CA VAL A 12 0.78 -1.73 0.46
C VAL A 12 0.57 -0.80 1.65
N GLU A 13 0.97 -1.27 2.84
CA GLU A 13 0.91 -0.50 4.08
C GLU A 13 1.82 0.72 4.05
N ALA A 14 3.05 0.58 3.53
CA ALA A 14 3.98 1.69 3.39
C ALA A 14 3.44 2.80 2.48
N ILE A 15 2.83 2.44 1.34
CA ILE A 15 2.22 3.41 0.42
C ILE A 15 0.98 4.06 1.03
N ALA A 16 0.12 3.28 1.70
CA ALA A 16 -1.06 3.83 2.38
C ALA A 16 -0.67 4.80 3.50
N TYR A 17 0.32 4.43 4.31
CA TYR A 17 0.87 5.29 5.36
C TYR A 17 1.46 6.58 4.79
N LEU A 18 2.29 6.47 3.74
CA LEU A 18 2.88 7.63 3.06
C LEU A 18 1.79 8.57 2.52
N TYR A 19 0.74 8.02 1.91
CA TYR A 19 -0.39 8.81 1.42
C TYR A 19 -1.03 9.62 2.55
N VAL A 20 -1.41 8.97 3.66
CA VAL A 20 -2.02 9.66 4.81
C VAL A 20 -1.09 10.70 5.41
N GLN A 21 0.19 10.38 5.57
CA GLN A 21 1.20 11.30 6.14
C GLN A 21 1.35 12.59 5.33
N THR A 22 1.07 12.56 4.03
CA THR A 22 1.16 13.73 3.13
C THR A 22 -0.14 14.54 3.03
N GLN A 23 -1.23 14.09 3.66
CA GLN A 23 -2.49 14.84 3.70
C GLN A 23 -2.48 15.90 4.80
N ASP A 24 -3.36 16.89 4.70
CA ASP A 24 -3.64 17.77 5.84
C ASP A 24 -4.42 17.00 6.91
N LEU A 25 -3.80 16.82 8.07
CA LEU A 25 -4.37 16.13 9.23
C LEU A 25 -4.92 17.08 10.29
N THR A 26 -4.84 18.40 10.07
CA THR A 26 -5.24 19.42 11.04
C THR A 26 -6.72 19.26 11.39
N GLY A 27 -7.02 19.15 12.69
CA GLY A 27 -8.39 18.99 13.19
C GLY A 27 -9.04 17.63 12.94
N LYS A 28 -8.33 16.65 12.35
CA LYS A 28 -8.83 15.27 12.21
C LYS A 28 -8.69 14.50 13.50
N THR A 29 -9.69 13.68 13.82
CA THR A 29 -9.62 12.77 14.96
C THR A 29 -8.75 11.54 14.62
N PRO A 30 -8.23 10.82 15.61
CA PRO A 30 -7.53 9.56 15.38
C PRO A 30 -8.34 8.52 14.59
N VAL A 31 -9.67 8.48 14.80
CA VAL A 31 -10.56 7.58 14.04
C VAL A 31 -10.62 7.98 12.56
N GLN A 32 -10.72 9.27 12.26
CA GLN A 32 -10.70 9.76 10.88
C GLN A 32 -9.36 9.49 10.19
N ILE A 33 -8.24 9.63 10.92
CA ILE A 33 -6.91 9.29 10.40
C ILE A 33 -6.82 7.79 10.11
N TYR A 34 -7.37 6.95 10.99
CA TYR A 34 -7.42 5.51 10.80
C TYR A 34 -8.30 5.10 9.60
N GLU A 35 -9.46 5.73 9.43
CA GLU A 35 -10.31 5.53 8.25
C GLU A 35 -9.60 5.93 6.95
N MET A 36 -8.91 7.07 6.93
CA MET A 36 -8.10 7.49 5.78
C MET A 36 -7.00 6.47 5.44
N TYR A 37 -6.37 5.88 6.46
CA TYR A 37 -5.39 4.82 6.27
C TYR A 37 -6.02 3.56 5.68
N LEU A 38 -7.14 3.09 6.23
CA LEU A 38 -7.83 1.90 5.72
C LEU A 38 -8.31 2.09 4.27
N ASP A 39 -8.86 3.25 3.96
CA ASP A 39 -9.32 3.58 2.60
C ASP A 39 -8.16 3.55 1.60
N ALA A 40 -7.03 4.17 1.94
CA ALA A 40 -5.84 4.14 1.11
C ALA A 40 -5.29 2.71 0.97
N TYR A 41 -5.21 1.96 2.07
CA TYR A 41 -4.75 0.58 2.09
C TYR A 41 -5.58 -0.33 1.17
N TYR A 42 -6.90 -0.30 1.30
CA TYR A 42 -7.77 -1.16 0.49
C TYR A 42 -7.84 -0.75 -0.98
N GLN A 43 -7.70 0.53 -1.31
CA GLN A 43 -7.58 0.97 -2.70
C GLN A 43 -6.31 0.43 -3.36
N VAL A 44 -5.16 0.56 -2.69
CA VAL A 44 -3.87 0.03 -3.19
C VAL A 44 -3.90 -1.50 -3.25
N LEU A 45 -4.45 -2.16 -2.23
CA LEU A 45 -4.56 -3.62 -2.20
C LEU A 45 -5.45 -4.15 -3.34
N LYS A 46 -6.57 -3.49 -3.61
CA LYS A 46 -7.48 -3.85 -4.71
C LYS A 46 -6.77 -3.77 -6.06
N ASP A 47 -6.05 -2.69 -6.33
CA ASP A 47 -5.28 -2.52 -7.56
C ASP A 47 -4.17 -3.59 -7.69
N ARG A 48 -3.42 -3.84 -6.60
CA ARG A 48 -2.41 -4.90 -6.56
C ARG A 48 -3.00 -6.28 -6.86
N ASN A 49 -4.15 -6.61 -6.29
CA ASN A 49 -4.82 -7.88 -6.50
C ASN A 49 -5.34 -8.00 -7.94
N LYS A 50 -5.86 -6.92 -8.51
CA LYS A 50 -6.26 -6.87 -9.93
C LYS A 50 -5.06 -7.15 -10.84
N LYS A 51 -3.94 -6.44 -10.66
CA LYS A 51 -2.69 -6.67 -11.39
C LYS A 51 -2.20 -8.12 -11.27
N LYS A 52 -2.33 -8.70 -10.07
CA LYS A 52 -2.01 -10.12 -9.85
C LYS A 52 -2.92 -11.03 -10.70
N SER A 53 -4.24 -10.80 -10.71
CA SER A 53 -5.17 -11.59 -11.52
C SER A 53 -4.98 -11.44 -13.03
N GLU A 54 -4.48 -10.28 -13.48
CA GLU A 54 -4.22 -9.98 -14.90
C GLU A 54 -2.82 -10.44 -15.35
N ASN A 55 -2.08 -11.18 -14.51
CA ASN A 55 -0.69 -11.62 -14.75
C ASN A 55 0.30 -10.47 -15.03
N TRP A 56 -0.02 -9.26 -14.57
CA TRP A 56 0.73 -8.03 -14.88
C TRP A 56 2.18 -8.09 -14.38
N PHE A 57 2.41 -8.63 -13.18
CA PHE A 57 3.75 -8.70 -12.59
C PHE A 57 4.70 -9.59 -13.38
N SER A 58 4.22 -10.74 -13.87
CA SER A 58 5.01 -11.66 -14.70
C SER A 58 5.35 -11.01 -16.05
N GLN A 59 4.36 -10.34 -16.67
CA GLN A 59 4.59 -9.59 -17.92
C GLN A 59 5.67 -8.52 -17.75
N LYS A 60 5.64 -7.76 -16.65
CA LYS A 60 6.68 -6.76 -16.35
C LYS A 60 8.05 -7.37 -16.09
N GLN A 61 8.12 -8.53 -15.45
CA GLN A 61 9.37 -9.24 -15.27
C GLN A 61 9.96 -9.69 -16.62
N GLU A 62 9.13 -10.19 -17.54
CA GLU A 62 9.58 -10.57 -18.88
C GLU A 62 10.04 -9.37 -19.72
N GLU A 63 9.37 -8.22 -19.63
CA GLU A 63 9.81 -6.99 -20.30
C GLU A 63 11.22 -6.59 -19.84
N VAL A 64 11.47 -6.53 -18.53
CA VAL A 64 12.78 -6.13 -17.97
C VAL A 64 13.91 -7.09 -18.33
N LEU A 65 13.63 -8.38 -18.52
CA LEU A 65 14.64 -9.38 -18.87
C LEU A 65 14.97 -9.44 -20.38
N LYS A 66 14.17 -8.77 -21.22
CA LYS A 66 14.38 -8.73 -22.68
C LYS A 66 15.18 -7.51 -23.14
N ASP A 67 15.34 -6.50 -22.28
CA ASP A 67 16.19 -5.33 -22.48
C ASP A 67 17.62 -5.58 -21.97
#